data_AF-A0AAE4SCH7-F1
#
_entry.id   AF-A0AAE4SCH7-F1
#
_cell.length_a   1.000
_cell.length_b   1.000
_cell.length_c   1.000
_cell.angle_alpha   90.00
_cell.angle_beta   90.00
_cell.angle_gamma   90.00
#
_symmetry.space_group_name_H-M   'P 1'
#
loop_
_entity.id
_entity.type
_entity.pdbx_description
1 polymer ?
#
loop_
_entity_poly.entity_id
_entity_poly.type
_entity_poly.pdbx_seq_one_letter_code
_entity_poly.pdbx_strand_id
1 'polypeptide(L)'
;MSHDIIPYADAIIHMIEESRLNVLKSVNAELIKLYWRVGEYLSNESSKSLWGSSFIDETARRIRENNPEIKGFDRRNLYRMKQFYETYKDNEFVSPLVTQISWTNHLLILSNTKSMEEKEFYIKLCLQEKYSKRELERQFGSCYYERYLLSSKKTASTMLPENIKNGFFDKYVLEFLDLPDGYSENDFKKAIIQNLKNFLLELGRDFSFIGEEYRIQVGDTDFYIDLLFYHRALSCLVAFELKIDNFKPEYLGKMNFYLESLDREHKKPNENPSIGVILCATKNDEIVEYAMSKSLSPALVSEYTLQLIDKKLLERKLREFKELIPENKTDILNK
;
A
#
# COMPACT_ATOMS: atom_id res chain seq x y z
N MET A 1 -47.86 5.58 -13.81
CA MET A 1 -46.71 5.35 -12.91
C MET A 1 -46.01 4.07 -13.34
N SER A 2 -45.06 4.15 -14.28
CA SER A 2 -44.11 3.05 -14.46
C SER A 2 -43.19 3.09 -13.24
N HIS A 3 -43.34 2.13 -12.33
CA HIS A 3 -42.31 1.91 -11.31
C HIS A 3 -41.02 1.61 -12.07
N ASP A 4 -40.01 2.43 -11.85
CA ASP A 4 -38.72 2.31 -12.52
C ASP A 4 -38.11 0.95 -12.14
N ILE A 5 -38.00 0.03 -13.11
CA ILE A 5 -37.53 -1.35 -12.88
C ILE A 5 -35.99 -1.37 -12.70
N ILE A 6 -35.32 -0.29 -13.09
CA ILE A 6 -33.85 -0.15 -13.11
C ILE A 6 -33.20 -0.45 -11.73
N PRO A 7 -33.68 0.08 -10.60
CA PRO A 7 -33.06 -0.20 -9.28
C PRO A 7 -33.17 -1.68 -8.87
N TYR A 8 -34.21 -2.39 -9.32
CA TYR A 8 -34.38 -3.81 -9.03
C TYR A 8 -33.46 -4.67 -9.91
N ALA A 9 -33.29 -4.30 -11.19
CA ALA A 9 -32.35 -4.95 -12.09
C ALA A 9 -30.89 -4.76 -11.61
N ASP A 10 -30.52 -3.56 -11.18
CA ASP A 10 -29.19 -3.26 -10.64
C ASP A 10 -28.91 -4.05 -9.34
N ALA A 11 -29.90 -4.17 -8.46
CA ALA A 11 -29.78 -5.00 -7.26
C ALA A 11 -29.56 -6.49 -7.61
N ILE A 12 -30.26 -7.02 -8.61
CA ILE A 12 -30.08 -8.40 -9.08
C ILE A 12 -28.69 -8.59 -9.72
N ILE A 13 -28.23 -7.63 -10.53
CA ILE A 13 -26.87 -7.64 -11.11
C ILE A 13 -25.83 -7.67 -10.00
N HIS A 14 -25.98 -6.82 -8.98
CA HIS A 14 -25.08 -6.79 -7.82
C HIS A 14 -25.04 -8.14 -7.09
N MET A 15 -26.19 -8.79 -6.86
CA MET A 15 -26.25 -10.13 -6.25
C MET A 15 -25.56 -11.19 -7.11
N ILE A 16 -25.70 -11.13 -8.44
CA ILE A 16 -25.02 -12.05 -9.36
C ILE A 16 -23.50 -11.84 -9.31
N GLU A 17 -23.05 -10.59 -9.32
CA GLU A 17 -21.64 -10.24 -9.23
C GLU A 17 -21.03 -10.67 -7.90
N GLU A 18 -21.71 -10.43 -6.78
CA GLU A 18 -21.30 -10.87 -5.45
C GLU A 18 -21.19 -12.40 -5.37
N SER A 19 -22.19 -13.12 -5.90
CA SER A 19 -22.18 -14.58 -5.95
C SER A 19 -20.99 -15.11 -6.76
N ARG A 20 -20.72 -14.53 -7.94
CA ARG A 20 -19.55 -14.89 -8.76
C ARG A 20 -18.23 -14.63 -8.04
N LEU A 21 -18.11 -13.50 -7.36
CA LEU A 21 -16.92 -13.16 -6.58
C LEU A 21 -16.71 -14.16 -5.42
N ASN A 22 -17.79 -14.57 -4.75
CA ASN A 22 -17.72 -15.53 -3.65
C ASN A 22 -17.29 -16.93 -4.14
N VAL A 23 -17.80 -17.37 -5.29
CA VAL A 23 -17.34 -18.62 -5.94
C VAL A 23 -15.85 -18.54 -6.26
N LEU A 24 -15.39 -17.45 -6.89
CA LEU A 24 -13.97 -17.27 -7.23
C LEU A 24 -13.07 -17.28 -5.99
N LYS A 25 -13.48 -16.61 -4.90
CA LYS A 25 -12.75 -16.63 -3.62
C LYS A 25 -12.67 -18.05 -3.05
N SER A 26 -13.78 -18.80 -3.04
CA SER A 26 -13.81 -20.16 -2.52
C SER A 26 -12.95 -21.12 -3.33
N VAL A 27 -13.00 -21.02 -4.66
CA VAL A 27 -12.16 -21.83 -5.57
C VAL A 27 -10.69 -21.50 -5.35
N ASN A 28 -10.34 -20.21 -5.25
CA ASN A 28 -8.97 -19.80 -5.02
C ASN A 28 -8.45 -20.29 -3.66
N ALA A 29 -9.25 -20.19 -2.60
CA ALA A 29 -8.88 -20.72 -1.28
C ALA A 29 -8.63 -22.24 -1.30
N GLU A 30 -9.48 -23.02 -1.98
CA GLU A 30 -9.27 -24.46 -2.10
C GLU A 30 -8.05 -24.80 -2.95
N LEU A 31 -7.79 -24.03 -4.01
CA LEU A 31 -6.59 -24.19 -4.83
C LEU A 31 -5.31 -23.94 -4.03
N ILE A 32 -5.29 -22.92 -3.16
CA ILE A 32 -4.16 -22.66 -2.27
C ILE A 32 -3.97 -23.79 -1.26
N LYS A 33 -5.06 -24.34 -0.68
CA LYS A 33 -4.98 -25.52 0.19
C LYS A 33 -4.43 -26.74 -0.54
N LEU A 34 -4.82 -26.95 -1.80
CA LEU A 34 -4.26 -28.01 -2.64
C LEU A 34 -2.75 -27.81 -2.83
N TYR A 35 -2.32 -26.60 -3.17
CA TYR A 35 -0.90 -26.27 -3.32
C TYR A 35 -0.11 -26.44 -2.03
N TRP A 36 -0.70 -26.11 -0.88
CA TRP A 36 -0.13 -26.38 0.44
C TRP A 36 0.09 -27.88 0.65
N ARG A 37 -0.96 -28.71 0.48
CA ARG A 37 -0.89 -30.18 0.65
C ARG A 37 0.11 -30.82 -0.30
N VAL A 38 0.15 -30.37 -1.55
CA VAL A 38 1.15 -30.84 -2.52
C VAL A 38 2.55 -30.44 -2.09
N GLY A 39 2.74 -29.20 -1.61
CA GLY A 39 4.01 -28.75 -1.07
C GLY A 39 4.50 -29.57 0.12
N GLU A 40 3.60 -29.86 1.07
CA GLU A 40 3.85 -30.72 2.23
C GLU A 40 4.28 -32.13 1.79
N TYR A 41 3.51 -32.73 0.88
CA TYR A 41 3.82 -34.05 0.35
C TYR A 41 5.20 -34.08 -0.33
N LEU A 42 5.48 -33.10 -1.20
CA LEU A 42 6.78 -33.00 -1.87
C LEU A 42 7.93 -32.76 -0.90
N SER A 43 7.73 -31.94 0.14
CA SER A 43 8.75 -31.70 1.18
C SER A 43 9.09 -32.99 1.91
N ASN A 44 8.06 -33.68 2.42
CA ASN A 44 8.21 -34.94 3.16
C ASN A 44 8.85 -36.04 2.32
N GLU A 45 8.38 -36.27 1.09
CA GLU A 45 8.88 -37.37 0.25
C GLU A 45 10.27 -37.08 -0.33
N SER A 46 10.58 -35.82 -0.66
CA SER A 46 11.94 -35.47 -1.11
C SER A 46 13.01 -35.74 -0.04
N SER A 47 12.66 -35.63 1.24
CA SER A 47 13.56 -35.91 2.37
C SER A 47 13.83 -37.40 2.59
N LYS A 48 12.90 -38.28 2.19
CA LYS A 48 12.97 -39.74 2.37
C LYS A 48 13.51 -40.47 1.16
N SER A 49 13.39 -39.88 -0.04
CA SER A 49 13.71 -40.57 -1.28
C SER A 49 15.23 -40.70 -1.50
N LEU A 50 15.68 -41.86 -2.00
CA LEU A 50 17.01 -42.06 -2.56
C LEU A 50 17.27 -41.21 -3.82
N TRP A 51 16.22 -40.59 -4.37
CA TRP A 51 16.21 -39.86 -5.64
C TRP A 51 16.53 -38.36 -5.48
N GLY A 52 16.61 -37.85 -4.24
CA GLY A 52 17.00 -36.47 -3.95
C GLY A 52 16.20 -35.43 -4.77
N SER A 53 16.92 -34.48 -5.40
CA SER A 53 16.32 -33.41 -6.21
C SER A 53 15.59 -33.89 -7.48
N SER A 54 15.85 -35.11 -7.96
CA SER A 54 15.23 -35.66 -9.18
C SER A 54 13.79 -36.14 -8.98
N PHE A 55 13.35 -36.34 -7.72
CA PHE A 55 12.00 -36.79 -7.40
C PHE A 55 10.90 -35.86 -7.95
N ILE A 56 11.09 -34.55 -7.80
CA ILE A 56 10.14 -33.54 -8.29
C ILE A 56 10.10 -33.52 -9.82
N ASP A 57 11.25 -33.71 -10.45
CA ASP A 57 11.40 -33.71 -11.91
C ASP A 57 10.68 -34.92 -12.54
N GLU A 58 10.86 -36.11 -11.94
CA GLU A 58 10.15 -37.33 -12.29
C GLU A 58 8.63 -37.19 -12.07
N THR A 59 8.23 -36.67 -10.91
CA THR A 59 6.82 -36.45 -10.57
C THR A 59 6.13 -35.55 -11.59
N ALA A 60 6.77 -34.41 -11.91
CA ALA A 60 6.24 -33.48 -12.90
C ALA A 60 6.14 -34.11 -14.30
N ARG A 61 7.10 -34.98 -14.68
CA ARG A 61 7.07 -35.68 -15.96
C ARG A 61 5.90 -36.65 -16.04
N ARG A 62 5.73 -37.49 -15.02
CA ARG A 62 4.63 -38.47 -14.94
C ARG A 62 3.26 -37.82 -14.94
N ILE A 63 3.07 -36.70 -14.23
CA ILE A 63 1.79 -35.96 -14.26
C ILE A 63 1.47 -35.52 -15.69
N ARG A 64 2.45 -34.92 -16.41
CA ARG A 64 2.23 -34.45 -17.79
C ARG A 64 1.98 -35.59 -18.78
N GLU A 65 2.66 -36.72 -18.63
CA GLU A 65 2.51 -37.88 -19.52
C GLU A 65 1.16 -38.58 -19.31
N ASN A 66 0.75 -38.75 -18.06
CA ASN A 66 -0.45 -39.53 -17.73
C ASN A 66 -1.73 -38.70 -17.66
N ASN A 67 -1.63 -37.37 -17.44
CA ASN A 67 -2.77 -36.47 -17.22
C ASN A 67 -2.52 -35.09 -17.88
N PRO A 68 -2.42 -35.02 -19.21
CA PRO A 68 -2.07 -33.78 -19.93
C PRO A 68 -3.10 -32.65 -19.77
N GLU A 69 -4.33 -32.96 -19.37
CA GLU A 69 -5.39 -32.00 -19.06
C GLU A 69 -5.16 -31.25 -17.74
N ILE A 70 -4.36 -31.80 -16.82
CA ILE A 70 -4.04 -31.18 -15.54
C ILE A 70 -3.00 -30.08 -15.73
N LYS A 71 -3.45 -28.82 -15.64
CA LYS A 71 -2.60 -27.63 -15.76
C LYS A 71 -2.10 -27.17 -14.39
N GLY A 72 -0.95 -26.49 -14.38
CA GLY A 72 -0.40 -25.85 -13.19
C GLY A 72 0.53 -26.73 -12.33
N PHE A 73 0.70 -28.01 -12.66
CA PHE A 73 1.58 -28.97 -11.96
C PHE A 73 2.84 -29.32 -12.76
N ASP A 74 3.38 -28.34 -13.48
CA ASP A 74 4.69 -28.47 -14.11
C ASP A 74 5.83 -28.47 -13.07
N ARG A 75 7.04 -28.82 -13.53
CA ARG A 75 8.23 -28.91 -12.69
C ARG A 75 8.43 -27.65 -11.84
N ARG A 76 8.34 -26.46 -12.45
CA ARG A 76 8.59 -25.19 -11.77
C ARG A 76 7.55 -24.93 -10.69
N ASN A 77 6.28 -25.21 -10.99
CA ASN A 77 5.21 -25.02 -10.01
C ASN A 77 5.26 -26.02 -8.86
N LEU A 78 5.65 -27.27 -9.09
CA LEU A 78 5.86 -28.23 -7.98
C LEU A 78 6.95 -27.75 -7.01
N TYR A 79 8.08 -27.24 -7.51
CA TYR A 79 9.09 -26.62 -6.67
C TYR A 79 8.55 -25.41 -5.89
N ARG A 80 7.72 -24.57 -6.52
CA ARG A 80 7.10 -23.43 -5.86
C ARG A 80 6.11 -23.85 -4.77
N MET A 81 5.32 -24.90 -5.00
CA MET A 81 4.41 -25.46 -3.98
C MET A 81 5.20 -25.99 -2.79
N LYS A 82 6.29 -26.72 -3.04
CA LYS A 82 7.21 -27.18 -2.00
C LYS A 82 7.80 -25.99 -1.21
N GLN A 83 8.35 -24.99 -1.91
CA GLN A 83 8.89 -23.78 -1.30
C GLN A 83 7.83 -23.04 -0.47
N PHE A 84 6.61 -22.92 -0.99
CA PHE A 84 5.50 -22.27 -0.31
C PHE A 84 5.18 -22.93 1.03
N TYR A 85 5.06 -24.26 1.06
CA TYR A 85 4.88 -25.01 2.30
C TYR A 85 6.08 -24.82 3.25
N GLU A 86 7.30 -25.07 2.76
CA GLU A 86 8.52 -25.00 3.59
C GLU A 86 8.78 -23.61 4.18
N THR A 87 8.36 -22.55 3.46
CA THR A 87 8.51 -21.18 3.93
C THR A 87 7.59 -20.88 5.10
N TYR A 88 6.34 -21.37 5.07
CA TYR A 88 5.30 -20.93 6.00
C TYR A 88 4.89 -21.95 7.05
N LYS A 89 5.26 -23.24 6.92
CA LYS A 89 4.82 -24.34 7.79
C LYS A 89 5.03 -24.11 9.29
N ASP A 90 6.09 -23.41 9.67
CA ASP A 90 6.47 -23.17 11.08
C ASP A 90 5.95 -21.81 11.59
N ASN A 91 5.18 -21.09 10.77
CA ASN A 91 4.62 -19.79 11.10
C ASN A 91 3.11 -19.90 11.32
N GLU A 92 2.72 -20.00 12.58
CA GLU A 92 1.32 -20.16 13.01
C GLU A 92 0.43 -18.98 12.61
N PHE A 93 0.99 -17.77 12.49
CA PHE A 93 0.23 -16.57 12.12
C PHE A 93 -0.03 -16.51 10.61
N VAL A 94 0.96 -16.85 9.79
CA VAL A 94 0.87 -16.75 8.33
C VAL A 94 0.11 -17.92 7.72
N SER A 95 0.25 -19.12 8.28
CA SER A 95 -0.40 -20.35 7.79
C SER A 95 -1.92 -20.24 7.57
N PRO A 96 -2.74 -19.61 8.44
CA PRO A 96 -4.16 -19.42 8.16
C PRO A 96 -4.43 -18.33 7.10
N LEU A 97 -3.54 -17.34 7.00
CA LEU A 97 -3.70 -16.17 6.14
C LEU A 97 -3.38 -16.46 4.67
N VAL A 98 -2.52 -17.46 4.38
CA VAL A 98 -2.13 -17.73 3.00
C VAL A 98 -3.31 -18.11 2.10
N THR A 99 -4.36 -18.74 2.63
CA THR A 99 -5.53 -19.15 1.82
C THR A 99 -6.34 -17.97 1.28
N GLN A 100 -6.15 -16.78 1.83
CA GLN A 100 -6.91 -15.57 1.49
C GLN A 100 -6.24 -14.73 0.40
N ILE A 101 -5.05 -15.10 -0.06
CA ILE A 101 -4.28 -14.40 -1.10
C ILE A 101 -4.21 -15.26 -2.37
N SER A 102 -4.19 -14.63 -3.54
CA SER A 102 -4.04 -15.35 -4.81
C SER A 102 -2.68 -16.06 -4.91
N TRP A 103 -2.64 -17.19 -5.63
CA TRP A 103 -1.37 -17.92 -5.85
C TRP A 103 -0.31 -17.04 -6.49
N THR A 104 -0.74 -16.19 -7.44
CA THR A 104 0.16 -15.26 -8.12
C THR A 104 0.78 -14.25 -7.15
N ASN A 105 0.01 -13.70 -6.21
CA ASN A 105 0.54 -12.77 -5.21
C ASN A 105 1.49 -13.49 -4.24
N HIS A 106 1.20 -14.74 -3.85
CA HIS A 106 2.16 -15.55 -3.07
C HIS A 106 3.49 -15.73 -3.76
N LEU A 107 3.46 -16.06 -5.06
CA LEU A 107 4.69 -16.21 -5.84
C LEU A 107 5.48 -14.90 -5.89
N LEU A 108 4.81 -13.76 -6.03
CA LEU A 108 5.47 -12.45 -6.00
C LEU A 108 6.11 -12.16 -4.63
N ILE A 109 5.40 -12.44 -3.54
CA ILE A 109 5.93 -12.27 -2.18
C ILE A 109 7.14 -13.16 -1.97
N LEU A 110 7.05 -14.45 -2.30
CA LEU A 110 8.16 -15.39 -2.16
C LEU A 110 9.38 -14.99 -2.99
N SER A 111 9.19 -14.43 -4.19
CA SER A 111 10.31 -14.06 -5.07
C SER A 111 10.95 -12.72 -4.75
N ASN A 112 10.22 -11.77 -4.15
CA ASN A 112 10.70 -10.40 -3.97
C ASN A 112 11.11 -10.06 -2.52
N THR A 113 10.91 -10.96 -1.57
CA THR A 113 11.20 -10.74 -0.15
C THR A 113 12.31 -11.64 0.36
N LYS A 114 13.14 -11.12 1.28
CA LYS A 114 14.28 -11.86 1.84
C LYS A 114 13.92 -12.50 3.17
N SER A 115 13.38 -11.73 4.11
CA SER A 115 13.12 -12.18 5.47
C SER A 115 11.68 -12.68 5.66
N MET A 116 11.38 -13.32 6.79
CA MET A 116 10.02 -13.75 7.13
C MET A 116 9.15 -12.54 7.51
N GLU A 117 9.72 -11.55 8.20
CA GLU A 117 9.03 -10.34 8.62
C GLU A 117 8.53 -9.54 7.41
N GLU A 118 9.34 -9.44 6.35
CA GLU A 118 8.94 -8.79 5.10
C GLU A 118 7.81 -9.58 4.39
N LYS A 119 7.87 -10.93 4.41
CA LYS A 119 6.79 -11.77 3.86
C LYS A 119 5.48 -11.54 4.61
N GLU A 120 5.52 -11.57 5.94
CA GLU A 120 4.38 -11.29 6.80
C GLU A 120 3.78 -9.93 6.52
N PHE A 121 4.63 -8.90 6.40
CA PHE A 121 4.20 -7.55 6.08
C PHE A 121 3.41 -7.50 4.77
N TYR A 122 3.95 -8.04 3.67
CA TYR A 122 3.25 -8.00 2.39
C TYR A 122 2.01 -8.91 2.35
N ILE A 123 1.98 -10.01 3.12
CA ILE A 123 0.79 -10.85 3.28
C ILE A 123 -0.32 -10.04 3.96
N LYS A 124 -0.03 -9.43 5.12
CA LYS A 124 -0.98 -8.56 5.84
C LYS A 124 -1.45 -7.42 4.94
N LEU A 125 -0.51 -6.76 4.24
CA LEU A 125 -0.81 -5.66 3.32
C LEU A 125 -1.70 -6.12 2.17
N CYS A 126 -1.47 -7.29 1.57
CA CYS A 126 -2.33 -7.81 0.51
C CYS A 126 -3.76 -8.12 0.99
N LEU A 127 -3.91 -8.61 2.22
CA LEU A 127 -5.23 -8.89 2.80
C LEU A 127 -6.00 -7.61 3.08
N GLN A 128 -5.29 -6.61 3.59
CA GLN A 128 -5.85 -5.30 3.84
C GLN A 128 -6.20 -4.63 2.50
N GLU A 129 -5.22 -4.38 1.64
CA GLU A 129 -5.38 -3.55 0.43
C GLU A 129 -6.05 -4.31 -0.73
N LYS A 130 -6.18 -5.64 -0.64
CA LYS A 130 -6.74 -6.51 -1.69
C LYS A 130 -6.05 -6.32 -3.05
N TYR A 131 -4.73 -6.14 -3.03
CA TYR A 131 -3.97 -5.83 -4.23
C TYR A 131 -4.12 -6.87 -5.33
N SER A 132 -4.35 -6.37 -6.56
CA SER A 132 -4.10 -7.15 -7.76
C SER A 132 -2.60 -7.42 -7.91
N LYS A 133 -2.25 -8.35 -8.81
CA LYS A 133 -0.86 -8.68 -9.15
C LYS A 133 -0.04 -7.42 -9.47
N ARG A 134 -0.58 -6.55 -10.34
CA ARG A 134 0.13 -5.35 -10.83
C ARG A 134 0.34 -4.33 -9.71
N GLU A 135 -0.65 -4.18 -8.83
CA GLU A 135 -0.56 -3.26 -7.70
C GLU A 135 0.48 -3.73 -6.70
N LEU A 136 0.53 -5.03 -6.40
CA LEU A 136 1.56 -5.62 -5.55
C LEU A 136 2.96 -5.52 -6.18
N GLU A 137 3.10 -5.78 -7.48
CA GLU A 137 4.37 -5.61 -8.23
C GLU A 137 4.90 -4.18 -8.10
N ARG A 138 4.01 -3.18 -8.17
CA ARG A 138 4.40 -1.79 -7.97
C ARG A 138 4.91 -1.55 -6.56
N GLN A 139 4.24 -2.05 -5.51
CA GLN A 139 4.72 -1.87 -4.13
C GLN A 139 6.10 -2.47 -3.89
N PHE A 140 6.41 -3.59 -4.56
CA PHE A 140 7.77 -4.12 -4.59
C PHE A 140 8.75 -3.21 -5.33
N GLY A 141 8.37 -2.73 -6.52
CA GLY A 141 9.21 -1.84 -7.34
C GLY A 141 9.56 -0.54 -6.62
N SER A 142 8.61 -0.01 -5.84
CA SER A 142 8.76 1.24 -5.10
C SER A 142 9.42 1.08 -3.72
N CYS A 143 9.79 -0.16 -3.34
CA CYS A 143 10.38 -0.50 -2.04
C CYS A 143 9.50 -0.06 -0.86
N TYR A 144 8.19 -0.31 -0.96
CA TYR A 144 7.20 0.15 0.00
C TYR A 144 7.51 -0.28 1.44
N TYR A 145 7.90 -1.54 1.65
CA TYR A 145 8.25 -2.06 2.98
C TYR A 145 9.35 -1.26 3.68
N GLU A 146 10.46 -1.00 2.97
CA GLU A 146 11.58 -0.26 3.53
C GLU A 146 11.18 1.19 3.85
N ARG A 147 10.43 1.85 2.96
CA ARG A 147 9.92 3.20 3.20
C ARG A 147 8.92 3.26 4.35
N TYR A 148 8.03 2.27 4.46
CA TYR A 148 7.06 2.17 5.54
C TYR A 148 7.77 2.06 6.90
N LEU A 149 8.76 1.18 7.02
CA LEU A 149 9.52 1.06 8.26
C LEU A 149 10.32 2.33 8.60
N LEU A 150 10.92 2.98 7.60
CA LEU A 150 11.66 4.23 7.80
C LEU A 150 10.77 5.43 8.16
N SER A 151 9.54 5.48 7.64
CA SER A 151 8.59 6.57 7.88
C SER A 151 7.87 6.48 9.23
N SER A 152 7.54 5.27 9.68
CA SER A 152 6.82 5.00 10.95
C SER A 152 7.44 5.60 12.22
N LYS A 153 8.67 6.09 12.16
CA LYS A 153 9.39 6.69 13.31
C LYS A 153 10.03 8.05 13.02
N LYS A 154 9.85 8.61 11.82
CA LYS A 154 10.52 9.87 11.37
C LYS A 154 9.58 11.03 11.05
N THR A 155 8.26 10.86 11.03
CA THR A 155 7.35 11.98 10.76
C THR A 155 7.46 13.05 11.86
N ALA A 156 8.09 14.18 11.51
CA ALA A 156 8.55 15.23 12.40
C ALA A 156 7.45 16.02 13.14
N SER A 157 6.17 15.68 12.98
CA SER A 157 5.09 16.34 13.73
C SER A 157 4.97 15.72 15.11
N THR A 158 5.67 16.21 16.12
CA THR A 158 5.61 15.67 17.51
C THR A 158 4.21 15.71 18.14
N MET A 159 3.25 16.44 17.57
CA MET A 159 1.94 16.72 18.17
C MET A 159 0.74 15.94 17.57
N LEU A 160 0.89 15.30 16.41
CA LEU A 160 -0.18 14.44 15.86
C LEU A 160 -0.21 13.08 16.59
N PRO A 161 -1.40 12.54 16.91
CA PRO A 161 -1.48 11.21 17.50
C PRO A 161 -0.93 10.14 16.54
N GLU A 162 -0.33 9.10 17.11
CA GLU A 162 0.50 8.12 16.41
C GLU A 162 -0.26 7.36 15.30
N ASN A 163 -1.57 7.20 15.46
CA ASN A 163 -2.47 6.64 14.45
C ASN A 163 -2.57 7.48 13.18
N ILE A 164 -2.44 8.81 13.29
CA ILE A 164 -2.43 9.71 12.13
C ILE A 164 -1.07 9.61 11.44
N LYS A 165 0.03 9.66 12.19
CA LYS A 165 1.40 9.58 11.63
C LYS A 165 1.63 8.33 10.79
N ASN A 166 1.11 7.19 11.25
CA ASN A 166 1.26 5.90 10.57
C ASN A 166 0.44 5.81 9.27
N GLY A 167 -0.50 6.73 9.03
CA GLY A 167 -1.30 6.81 7.81
C GLY A 167 -0.66 7.62 6.67
N PHE A 168 0.48 8.28 6.89
CA PHE A 168 1.13 9.14 5.90
C PHE A 168 2.63 8.85 5.78
N PHE A 169 3.16 8.96 4.56
CA PHE A 169 4.59 8.79 4.31
C PHE A 169 5.37 10.09 4.51
N ASP A 170 6.57 9.98 5.07
CA ASP A 170 7.57 11.07 5.07
C ASP A 170 8.08 11.36 3.65
N LYS A 171 8.11 10.31 2.80
CA LYS A 171 8.51 10.40 1.40
C LYS A 171 7.63 9.55 0.49
N TYR A 172 7.01 10.18 -0.51
CA TYR A 172 6.20 9.54 -1.55
C TYR A 172 7.03 9.30 -2.82
N VAL A 173 6.80 8.19 -3.52
CA VAL A 173 7.44 7.91 -4.82
C VAL A 173 6.39 8.04 -5.91
N LEU A 174 6.63 8.99 -6.81
CA LEU A 174 5.75 9.46 -7.87
C LEU A 174 6.43 9.33 -9.25
N GLU A 175 7.27 8.32 -9.39
CA GLU A 175 7.92 7.87 -10.62
C GLU A 175 6.93 7.59 -11.77
N PHE A 176 5.71 7.18 -11.42
CA PHE A 176 4.66 6.90 -12.39
C PHE A 176 4.09 8.15 -13.09
N LEU A 177 4.48 9.36 -12.66
CA LEU A 177 4.03 10.60 -13.29
C LEU A 177 4.73 10.87 -14.64
N ASP A 178 5.89 10.25 -14.89
CA ASP A 178 6.68 10.36 -16.13
C ASP A 178 6.84 11.82 -16.61
N LEU A 179 7.13 12.72 -15.67
CA LEU A 179 7.24 14.15 -15.94
C LEU A 179 8.56 14.49 -16.65
N PRO A 180 8.54 15.36 -17.67
CA PRO A 180 9.76 15.83 -18.32
C PRO A 180 10.59 16.73 -17.39
N ASP A 181 11.88 16.88 -17.68
CA ASP A 181 12.73 17.83 -16.98
C ASP A 181 12.19 19.26 -17.13
N GLY A 182 12.20 20.04 -16.04
CA GLY A 182 11.76 21.45 -16.05
C GLY A 182 10.24 21.67 -16.06
N TYR A 183 9.46 20.73 -15.55
CA TYR A 183 8.00 20.83 -15.41
C TYR A 183 7.56 21.96 -14.46
N SER A 184 6.37 22.52 -14.72
CA SER A 184 5.74 23.51 -13.83
C SER A 184 4.89 22.84 -12.73
N GLU A 185 4.50 23.61 -11.70
CA GLU A 185 3.58 23.12 -10.66
C GLU A 185 2.22 22.70 -11.25
N ASN A 186 1.76 23.39 -12.31
CA ASN A 186 0.56 23.01 -13.04
C ASN A 186 0.71 21.67 -13.78
N ASP A 187 1.89 21.39 -14.35
CA ASP A 187 2.16 20.10 -14.99
C ASP A 187 2.19 18.98 -13.96
N PHE A 188 2.78 19.22 -12.78
CA PHE A 188 2.80 18.28 -11.66
C PHE A 188 1.38 17.94 -11.19
N LYS A 189 0.53 18.95 -10.97
CA LYS A 189 -0.89 18.79 -10.63
C LYS A 189 -1.62 17.92 -11.66
N LYS A 190 -1.52 18.28 -12.94
CA LYS A 190 -2.16 17.55 -14.05
C LYS A 190 -1.69 16.10 -14.12
N ALA A 191 -0.41 15.85 -13.93
CA ALA A 191 0.13 14.49 -13.98
C ALA A 191 -0.43 13.63 -12.84
N ILE A 192 -0.58 14.17 -11.61
CA ILE A 192 -1.19 13.45 -10.49
C ILE A 192 -2.62 13.06 -10.82
N ILE A 193 -3.39 13.96 -11.42
CA ILE A 193 -4.79 13.72 -11.77
C ILE A 193 -4.94 12.69 -12.89
N GLN A 194 -4.12 12.79 -13.93
CA GLN A 194 -4.05 11.78 -15.00
C GLN A 194 -3.66 10.40 -14.46
N ASN A 195 -2.89 10.36 -13.37
CA ASN A 195 -2.42 9.15 -12.70
C ASN A 195 -3.09 8.93 -11.34
N LEU A 196 -4.32 9.42 -11.12
CA LEU A 196 -4.96 9.43 -9.81
C LEU A 196 -5.08 8.03 -9.20
N LYS A 197 -5.32 7.00 -10.02
CA LYS A 197 -5.31 5.60 -9.57
C LYS A 197 -3.98 5.25 -8.91
N ASN A 198 -2.87 5.59 -9.56
CA ASN A 198 -1.55 5.30 -9.06
C ASN A 198 -1.22 6.16 -7.84
N PHE A 199 -1.65 7.41 -7.82
CA PHE A 199 -1.50 8.27 -6.65
C PHE A 199 -2.25 7.70 -5.44
N LEU A 200 -3.52 7.28 -5.59
CA LEU A 200 -4.30 6.63 -4.53
C LEU A 200 -3.63 5.34 -4.02
N LEU A 201 -3.02 4.55 -4.89
CA LEU A 201 -2.25 3.37 -4.48
C LEU A 201 -0.95 3.71 -3.74
N GLU A 202 -0.38 4.90 -3.96
CA GLU A 202 0.76 5.40 -3.18
C GLU A 202 0.30 5.86 -1.79
N LEU A 203 -0.83 6.57 -1.72
CA LEU A 203 -1.39 7.08 -0.48
C LEU A 203 -1.94 5.95 0.42
N GLY A 204 -2.65 4.99 -0.15
CA GLY A 204 -3.33 3.87 0.53
C GLY A 204 -4.86 3.86 0.35
N ARG A 205 -5.50 2.70 0.56
CA ARG A 205 -6.96 2.51 0.29
C ARG A 205 -7.92 3.38 1.10
N ASP A 206 -7.47 3.93 2.23
CA ASP A 206 -8.34 4.72 3.09
C ASP A 206 -8.56 6.13 2.55
N PHE A 207 -7.79 6.54 1.53
CA PHE A 207 -8.01 7.79 0.82
C PHE A 207 -9.12 7.66 -0.21
N SER A 208 -10.05 8.61 -0.19
CA SER A 208 -11.10 8.78 -1.19
C SER A 208 -10.97 10.17 -1.80
N PHE A 209 -10.82 10.26 -3.11
CA PHE A 209 -10.69 11.54 -3.80
C PHE A 209 -12.02 12.32 -3.75
N ILE A 210 -11.95 13.60 -3.36
CA ILE A 210 -13.10 14.51 -3.33
C ILE A 210 -13.06 15.46 -4.53
N GLY A 211 -11.90 16.07 -4.79
CA GLY A 211 -11.76 17.01 -5.89
C GLY A 211 -10.34 17.56 -6.04
N GLU A 212 -10.10 18.19 -7.20
CA GLU A 212 -8.91 18.98 -7.52
C GLU A 212 -9.28 20.46 -7.61
N GLU A 213 -8.31 21.35 -7.37
CA GLU A 213 -8.54 22.80 -7.33
C GLU A 213 -9.83 23.13 -6.55
N TYR A 214 -9.94 22.51 -5.37
CA TYR A 214 -11.15 22.54 -4.58
C TYR A 214 -11.36 23.94 -4.03
N ARG A 215 -12.42 24.59 -4.50
CA ARG A 215 -12.74 25.97 -4.17
C ARG A 215 -13.27 26.08 -2.74
N ILE A 216 -12.61 26.90 -1.94
CA ILE A 216 -13.10 27.39 -0.65
C ILE A 216 -13.33 28.90 -0.76
N GLN A 217 -14.39 29.41 -0.15
CA GLN A 217 -14.69 30.83 -0.18
C GLN A 217 -14.58 31.39 1.24
N VAL A 218 -13.74 32.40 1.44
CA VAL A 218 -13.61 33.07 2.73
C VAL A 218 -13.93 34.55 2.55
N GLY A 219 -15.06 34.98 3.11
CA GLY A 219 -15.66 36.27 2.80
C GLY A 219 -16.02 36.34 1.31
N ASP A 220 -15.47 37.34 0.60
CA ASP A 220 -15.74 37.56 -0.82
C ASP A 220 -14.61 37.07 -1.74
N THR A 221 -13.66 36.29 -1.22
CA THR A 221 -12.49 35.81 -1.98
C THR A 221 -12.48 34.29 -2.07
N ASP A 222 -12.27 33.80 -3.30
CA ASP A 222 -12.12 32.37 -3.60
C ASP A 222 -10.65 31.97 -3.48
N PHE A 223 -10.42 30.84 -2.80
CA PHE A 223 -9.13 30.17 -2.71
C PHE A 223 -9.28 28.72 -3.17
N TYR A 224 -8.17 28.09 -3.52
CA TYR A 224 -8.17 26.77 -4.17
C TYR A 224 -7.16 25.85 -3.50
N ILE A 225 -7.66 24.72 -2.99
CA ILE A 225 -6.85 23.63 -2.46
C ILE A 225 -6.48 22.72 -3.62
N ASP A 226 -5.20 22.40 -3.81
CA ASP A 226 -4.74 21.68 -4.99
C ASP A 226 -5.44 20.32 -5.14
N LEU A 227 -5.48 19.52 -4.08
CA LEU A 227 -6.25 18.27 -4.02
C LEU A 227 -6.91 18.11 -2.66
N LEU A 228 -8.16 17.66 -2.66
CA LEU A 228 -8.91 17.34 -1.45
C LEU A 228 -9.30 15.85 -1.46
N PHE A 229 -9.00 15.18 -0.35
CA PHE A 229 -9.35 13.79 -0.09
C PHE A 229 -10.15 13.65 1.21
N TYR A 230 -10.81 12.51 1.37
CA TYR A 230 -11.34 12.03 2.64
C TYR A 230 -10.54 10.81 3.09
N HIS A 231 -10.10 10.78 4.34
CA HIS A 231 -9.47 9.61 4.94
C HIS A 231 -10.51 8.82 5.74
N ARG A 232 -10.82 7.60 5.30
CA ARG A 232 -11.90 6.78 5.86
C ARG A 232 -11.62 6.30 7.29
N ALA A 233 -10.44 5.74 7.55
CA ALA A 233 -10.10 5.26 8.89
C ALA A 233 -10.01 6.39 9.93
N LEU A 234 -9.44 7.54 9.55
CA LEU A 234 -9.37 8.73 10.40
C LEU A 234 -10.66 9.55 10.42
N SER A 235 -11.59 9.30 9.49
CA SER A 235 -12.85 10.01 9.33
C SER A 235 -12.68 11.54 9.27
N CYS A 236 -11.77 12.03 8.43
CA CYS A 236 -11.47 13.46 8.28
C CYS A 236 -11.19 13.84 6.82
N LEU A 237 -11.30 15.13 6.51
CA LEU A 237 -10.81 15.71 5.26
C LEU A 237 -9.28 15.79 5.28
N VAL A 238 -8.66 15.62 4.12
CA VAL A 238 -7.21 15.75 3.94
C VAL A 238 -6.93 16.67 2.76
N ALA A 239 -6.39 17.85 3.05
CA ALA A 239 -5.98 18.83 2.06
C ALA A 239 -4.53 18.61 1.66
N PHE A 240 -4.26 18.45 0.36
CA PHE A 240 -2.91 18.41 -0.18
C PHE A 240 -2.56 19.73 -0.84
N GLU A 241 -1.37 20.26 -0.51
CA GLU A 241 -0.73 21.37 -1.20
C GLU A 241 0.54 20.83 -1.87
N LEU A 242 0.64 21.00 -3.19
CA LEU A 242 1.69 20.47 -4.03
C LEU A 242 2.73 21.56 -4.32
N LYS A 243 4.02 21.26 -4.14
CA LYS A 243 5.10 22.23 -4.35
C LYS A 243 6.30 21.56 -5.03
N ILE A 244 6.73 22.13 -6.16
CA ILE A 244 7.88 21.61 -6.92
C ILE A 244 9.24 22.04 -6.36
N ASP A 245 9.22 22.95 -5.38
CA ASP A 245 10.41 23.50 -4.73
C ASP A 245 10.58 22.94 -3.31
N ASN A 246 11.65 23.37 -2.65
CA ASN A 246 11.92 23.09 -1.25
C ASN A 246 10.79 23.65 -0.35
N PHE A 247 10.52 22.95 0.75
CA PHE A 247 9.60 23.43 1.78
C PHE A 247 9.97 24.84 2.27
N LYS A 248 8.95 25.70 2.39
CA LYS A 248 9.06 27.03 3.01
C LYS A 248 8.04 27.16 4.14
N PRO A 249 8.39 27.80 5.27
CA PRO A 249 7.46 27.98 6.40
C PRO A 249 6.14 28.67 6.03
N GLU A 250 6.13 29.55 5.03
CA GLU A 250 4.92 30.24 4.54
C GLU A 250 3.83 29.28 4.04
N TYR A 251 4.21 28.09 3.57
CA TYR A 251 3.25 27.08 3.11
C TYR A 251 2.35 26.59 4.25
N LEU A 252 2.85 26.57 5.49
CA LEU A 252 2.03 26.23 6.67
C LEU A 252 0.96 27.30 6.94
N GLY A 253 1.25 28.57 6.67
CA GLY A 253 0.27 29.65 6.82
C GLY A 253 -0.94 29.43 5.90
N LYS A 254 -0.67 29.16 4.62
CA LYS A 254 -1.68 28.83 3.61
C LYS A 254 -2.45 27.56 3.99
N MET A 255 -1.75 26.51 4.40
CA MET A 255 -2.36 25.25 4.81
C MET A 255 -3.27 25.42 6.03
N ASN A 256 -2.84 26.12 7.08
CA ASN A 256 -3.67 26.37 8.26
C ASN A 256 -4.94 27.14 7.94
N PHE A 257 -4.84 28.11 7.03
CA PHE A 257 -6.00 28.84 6.53
C PHE A 257 -7.00 27.90 5.83
N TYR A 258 -6.51 26.97 5.01
CA TYR A 258 -7.36 25.97 4.35
C TYR A 258 -8.02 25.03 5.34
N LEU A 259 -7.28 24.51 6.31
CA LEU A 259 -7.81 23.59 7.32
C LEU A 259 -8.88 24.25 8.18
N GLU A 260 -8.69 25.52 8.57
CA GLU A 260 -9.70 26.26 9.33
C GLU A 260 -10.98 26.48 8.52
N SER A 261 -10.88 26.84 7.24
CA SER A 261 -12.04 27.01 6.35
C SER A 261 -12.78 25.68 6.14
N LEU A 262 -12.06 24.59 5.88
CA LEU A 262 -12.63 23.25 5.76
C LEU A 262 -13.37 22.86 7.04
N ASP A 263 -12.77 23.06 8.20
CA ASP A 263 -13.33 22.66 9.48
C ASP A 263 -14.59 23.45 9.88
N ARG A 264 -14.72 24.69 9.42
CA ARG A 264 -15.89 25.55 9.70
C ARG A 264 -17.04 25.32 8.75
N GLU A 265 -16.75 25.12 7.46
CA GLU A 265 -17.77 25.22 6.41
C GLU A 265 -18.07 23.91 5.70
N HIS A 266 -17.11 22.98 5.66
CA HIS A 266 -17.21 21.75 4.87
C HIS A 266 -17.24 20.48 5.72
N LYS A 267 -16.52 20.47 6.84
CA LYS A 267 -16.45 19.33 7.76
C LYS A 267 -17.83 19.05 8.36
N LYS A 268 -18.24 17.79 8.33
CA LYS A 268 -19.49 17.35 8.94
C LYS A 268 -19.34 17.20 10.46
N PRO A 269 -20.44 17.28 11.23
CA PRO A 269 -20.40 17.16 12.70
C PRO A 269 -19.80 15.84 13.23
N ASN A 270 -19.81 14.78 12.42
CA ASN A 270 -19.29 13.45 12.76
C ASN A 270 -17.86 13.21 12.24
N GLU A 271 -17.22 14.19 11.61
CA GLU A 271 -15.87 14.09 11.07
C GLU A 271 -14.85 14.70 12.06
N ASN A 272 -13.66 14.10 12.11
CA ASN A 272 -12.53 14.61 12.85
C ASN A 272 -11.93 15.85 12.17
N PRO A 273 -11.14 16.68 12.89
CA PRO A 273 -10.47 17.83 12.31
C PRO A 273 -9.68 17.49 11.04
N SER A 274 -9.73 18.39 10.06
CA SER A 274 -9.05 18.22 8.78
C SER A 274 -7.52 18.15 8.97
N ILE A 275 -6.87 17.40 8.09
CA ILE A 275 -5.41 17.20 8.09
C ILE A 275 -4.80 17.84 6.85
N GLY A 276 -3.69 18.53 7.00
CA GLY A 276 -2.94 19.09 5.89
C GLY A 276 -1.76 18.22 5.49
N VAL A 277 -1.50 18.07 4.20
CA VAL A 277 -0.28 17.44 3.68
C VAL A 277 0.36 18.38 2.67
N ILE A 278 1.55 18.89 3.00
CA ILE A 278 2.36 19.69 2.09
C ILE A 278 3.35 18.74 1.43
N LEU A 279 3.21 18.52 0.13
CA LEU A 279 4.04 17.62 -0.66
C LEU A 279 5.07 18.43 -1.46
N CYS A 280 6.32 18.42 -1.01
CA CYS A 280 7.41 19.21 -1.59
C CYS A 280 8.43 18.34 -2.33
N ALA A 281 9.17 18.91 -3.30
CA ALA A 281 10.26 18.18 -3.96
C ALA A 281 11.39 17.83 -2.98
N THR A 282 11.71 18.73 -2.04
CA THR A 282 12.59 18.45 -0.91
C THR A 282 12.15 19.20 0.35
N LYS A 283 12.63 18.77 1.51
CA LYS A 283 12.49 19.49 2.79
C LYS A 283 13.79 19.46 3.58
N ASN A 284 14.00 20.50 4.38
CA ASN A 284 15.03 20.49 5.42
C ASN A 284 14.34 20.20 6.75
N ASP A 285 14.69 19.09 7.39
CA ASP A 285 14.02 18.63 8.61
C ASP A 285 14.14 19.64 9.76
N GLU A 286 15.26 20.36 9.89
CA GLU A 286 15.43 21.42 10.91
C GLU A 286 14.49 22.60 10.66
N ILE A 287 14.35 23.02 9.39
CA ILE A 287 13.42 24.10 9.01
C ILE A 287 11.97 23.69 9.28
N VAL A 288 11.61 22.44 8.94
CA VAL A 288 10.28 21.88 9.18
C VAL A 288 10.00 21.82 10.68
N GLU A 289 10.95 21.29 11.47
CA GLU A 289 10.83 21.21 12.93
C GLU A 289 10.66 22.61 13.54
N TYR A 290 11.48 23.58 13.12
CA TYR A 290 11.39 24.94 13.63
C TYR A 290 10.03 25.57 13.33
N ALA A 291 9.52 25.39 12.10
CA ALA A 291 8.24 25.93 11.67
C ALA A 291 7.04 25.27 12.39
N MET A 292 7.15 23.99 12.77
CA MET A 292 6.08 23.26 13.46
C MET A 292 6.18 23.30 15.00
N SER A 293 7.33 23.62 15.57
CA SER A 293 7.62 23.56 17.01
C SER A 293 6.63 24.30 17.94
N LYS A 294 5.96 25.33 17.44
CA LYS A 294 4.95 26.13 18.18
C LYS A 294 3.57 26.11 17.53
N SER A 295 3.38 25.30 16.50
CA SER A 295 2.14 25.24 15.74
C SER A 295 1.28 24.07 16.22
N LEU A 296 0.02 24.32 16.58
CA LEU A 296 -0.99 23.26 16.81
C LEU A 296 -1.55 22.71 15.48
N SER A 297 -0.93 23.08 14.36
CA SER A 297 -1.38 22.70 13.02
C SER A 297 -1.45 21.19 12.85
N PRO A 298 -2.60 20.64 12.40
CA PRO A 298 -2.69 19.25 11.97
C PRO A 298 -2.12 19.07 10.55
N ALA A 299 -1.05 19.78 10.20
CA ALA A 299 -0.36 19.65 8.92
C ALA A 299 0.88 18.74 9.04
N LEU A 300 1.17 18.05 7.94
CA LEU A 300 2.32 17.21 7.70
C LEU A 300 3.10 17.76 6.51
N VAL A 301 4.43 17.66 6.56
CA VAL A 301 5.30 18.00 5.44
C VAL A 301 5.99 16.73 4.98
N SER A 302 5.77 16.38 3.72
CA SER A 302 6.31 15.18 3.09
C SER A 302 7.08 15.54 1.83
N GLU A 303 8.14 14.78 1.55
CA GLU A 303 8.84 14.88 0.27
C GLU A 303 8.20 13.98 -0.78
N TYR A 304 8.39 14.28 -2.06
CA TYR A 304 8.21 13.32 -3.14
C TYR A 304 9.51 13.08 -3.91
N THR A 305 9.56 11.98 -4.66
CA THR A 305 10.58 11.76 -5.69
C THR A 305 9.94 11.20 -6.95
N LEU A 306 10.40 11.66 -8.11
CA LEU A 306 9.97 11.17 -9.42
C LEU A 306 10.82 10.00 -9.92
N GLN A 307 11.73 9.50 -9.08
CA GLN A 307 12.59 8.37 -9.41
C GLN A 307 12.43 7.27 -8.37
N LEU A 308 12.56 6.02 -8.81
CA LEU A 308 12.67 4.91 -7.89
C LEU A 308 13.93 5.06 -7.04
N ILE A 309 13.76 4.91 -5.73
CA ILE A 309 14.87 4.94 -4.79
C ILE A 309 15.62 3.62 -4.93
N ASP A 310 16.96 3.66 -4.96
CA ASP A 310 17.78 2.44 -5.00
C ASP A 310 17.46 1.54 -3.79
N LYS A 311 16.96 0.33 -4.07
CA LYS A 311 16.65 -0.68 -3.07
C LYS A 311 17.83 -0.96 -2.14
N LYS A 312 19.07 -1.00 -2.66
CA LYS A 312 20.26 -1.24 -1.83
C LYS A 312 20.50 -0.11 -0.83
N LEU A 313 20.20 1.12 -1.21
CA LEU A 313 20.31 2.27 -0.32
C LEU A 313 19.28 2.20 0.81
N LEU A 314 18.03 1.85 0.49
CA LEU A 314 16.96 1.67 1.48
C LEU A 314 17.24 0.50 2.43
N GLU A 315 17.69 -0.64 1.91
CA GLU A 315 18.09 -1.80 2.73
C GLU A 315 19.24 -1.45 3.69
N ARG A 316 20.23 -0.68 3.23
CA ARG A 316 21.33 -0.21 4.08
C ARG A 316 20.82 0.72 5.18
N LYS A 317 20.03 1.74 4.82
CA LYS A 317 19.45 2.67 5.81
C LYS A 317 18.58 1.95 6.83
N LEU A 318 17.79 0.96 6.40
CA LEU A 318 16.97 0.15 7.29
C LEU A 318 17.83 -0.69 8.24
N ARG A 319 18.95 -1.22 7.78
CA ARG A 319 19.90 -1.97 8.63
C ARG A 319 20.55 -1.09 9.68
N GLU A 320 21.13 0.04 9.26
CA GLU A 320 21.70 1.05 10.16
C GLU A 320 20.65 1.49 11.21
N PHE A 321 19.40 1.69 10.78
CA PHE A 321 18.30 2.03 11.65
C PHE A 321 17.96 0.93 12.68
N LYS A 322 17.96 -0.34 12.28
CA LYS A 322 17.73 -1.46 13.20
C LYS A 322 18.84 -1.59 14.24
N GLU A 323 20.09 -1.33 13.85
CA GLU A 323 21.26 -1.38 14.75
C GLU A 323 21.24 -0.26 15.81
N LEU A 324 20.59 0.87 15.52
CA LEU A 324 20.44 2.01 16.44
C LEU A 324 19.35 1.80 17.53
N ILE A 325 18.56 0.73 17.46
CA ILE A 325 17.42 0.50 18.37
C ILE A 325 17.73 -0.69 19.31
N PRO A 326 17.82 -0.48 20.63
CA PRO A 326 17.95 -1.59 21.58
C PRO A 326 16.71 -2.51 21.52
N GLU A 327 16.90 -3.83 21.59
CA GLU A 327 15.93 -4.93 21.32
C GLU A 327 14.58 -4.92 22.09
N ASN A 328 14.30 -3.95 22.97
CA ASN A 328 13.16 -3.99 23.89
C ASN A 328 11.86 -3.30 23.43
N LYS A 329 11.64 -3.07 22.12
CA LYS A 329 10.35 -2.53 21.61
C LYS A 329 9.94 -3.09 20.24
N THR A 330 9.82 -4.42 20.14
CA THR A 330 9.39 -5.11 18.90
C THR A 330 7.91 -5.51 18.92
N ASP A 331 7.04 -4.81 19.68
CA ASP A 331 5.61 -5.14 19.81
C ASP A 331 4.64 -4.21 19.03
N ILE A 332 5.13 -3.43 18.06
CA ILE A 332 4.27 -2.48 17.32
C ILE A 332 3.65 -3.12 16.05
N LEU A 333 3.93 -4.39 15.72
CA LEU A 333 3.41 -5.06 14.50
C LEU A 333 2.12 -5.89 14.71
N ASN A 334 1.52 -5.83 15.91
CA ASN A 334 0.37 -6.66 16.32
C ASN A 334 -0.90 -5.88 16.73
N LYS A 335 -1.15 -4.70 16.16
CA LYS A 335 -2.48 -4.05 16.28
C LYS A 335 -3.07 -3.69 14.94
#